data_AF-A0A1G1F609-F1
#
_entry.id   AF-A0A1G1F609-F1
#
_cell.length_a   1.000
_cell.length_b   1.000
_cell.length_c   1.000
_cell.angle_alpha   90.00
_cell.angle_beta   90.00
_cell.angle_gamma   90.00
#
_symmetry.space_group_name_H-M   'P 1'
#
loop_
_entity.id
_entity.type
_entity.pdbx_description
1 polymer ?
#
loop_
_entity_poly.entity_id
_entity_poly.type
_entity_poly.pdbx_seq_one_letter_code
_entity_poly.pdbx_strand_id
1 'polypeptide(L)'
;MFTSDPNMTDLDIRQKKVAKVLFSMNIHQVATPELTAEDARCYIIFVGESSSLSAHIGLYLPRSDRRFYYSSSNNPFSAASLAEVEEEGRAFVEDMGFLLDEIPLATMSADERNRWIDEHDMFTRKKAEAPQPKAAPAETKSAAAPKQEPAAGQQWQPPAPVAAPQRQQQALPARNEQSQAVVSREKEALARLLASF
;
A
#
# COMPACT_ATOMS: atom_id res chain seq x y z
N MET A 1 7.75 -4.73 11.21
CA MET A 1 6.69 -3.70 11.23
C MET A 1 7.03 -2.62 10.21
N PHE A 2 6.04 -2.06 9.53
CA PHE A 2 6.24 -0.97 8.57
C PHE A 2 6.03 0.40 9.21
N THR A 3 6.94 1.33 8.94
CA THR A 3 6.91 2.70 9.48
C THR A 3 7.06 3.72 8.36
N SER A 4 6.34 4.84 8.44
CA SER A 4 6.42 5.91 7.44
C SER A 4 7.85 6.48 7.39
N ASP A 5 8.40 6.60 6.19
CA ASP A 5 9.70 7.21 5.95
C ASP A 5 9.50 8.55 5.21
N PRO A 6 9.46 9.69 5.92
CA PRO A 6 9.23 10.99 5.30
C PRO A 6 10.42 11.49 4.48
N ASN A 7 11.61 10.89 4.66
CA ASN A 7 12.81 11.30 3.94
C ASN A 7 12.87 10.64 2.55
N MET A 8 12.19 9.52 2.38
CA MET A 8 12.11 8.85 1.09
C MET A 8 11.04 9.51 0.22
N THR A 9 11.49 10.15 -0.87
CA THR A 9 10.61 10.83 -1.84
C THR A 9 10.51 10.08 -3.16
N ASP A 10 11.49 9.22 -3.44
CA ASP A 10 11.57 8.42 -4.64
C ASP A 10 12.30 7.11 -4.36
N LEU A 11 11.82 6.03 -4.97
CA LEU A 11 12.47 4.73 -4.95
C LEU A 11 13.05 4.54 -6.35
N ASP A 12 14.37 4.75 -6.51
CA ASP A 12 15.06 4.61 -7.81
C ASP A 12 15.11 3.13 -8.25
N ILE A 13 13.97 2.62 -8.69
CA ILE A 13 13.75 1.20 -8.96
C ILE A 13 14.53 0.75 -10.20
N ARG A 14 14.78 1.65 -11.16
CA ARG A 14 15.49 1.31 -12.41
C ARG A 14 16.92 0.86 -12.16
N GLN A 15 17.56 1.42 -11.15
CA GLN A 15 18.94 1.09 -10.77
C GLN A 15 19.01 -0.10 -9.80
N LYS A 16 17.86 -0.52 -9.27
CA LYS A 16 17.74 -1.53 -8.22
C LYS A 16 17.33 -2.88 -8.80
N LYS A 17 17.83 -3.96 -8.20
CA LYS A 17 17.40 -5.32 -8.55
C LYS A 17 16.07 -5.62 -7.88
N VAL A 18 14.96 -5.32 -8.56
CA VAL A 18 13.62 -5.67 -8.07
C VAL A 18 13.47 -7.18 -8.04
N ALA A 19 13.22 -7.73 -6.86
CA ALA A 19 12.99 -9.16 -6.67
C ALA A 19 11.50 -9.52 -6.87
N LYS A 20 10.60 -8.71 -6.30
CA LYS A 20 9.16 -8.97 -6.30
C LYS A 20 8.39 -7.66 -6.12
N VAL A 21 7.21 -7.55 -6.74
CA VAL A 21 6.27 -6.45 -6.54
C VAL A 21 4.87 -7.00 -6.35
N LEU A 22 4.20 -6.53 -5.30
CA LEU A 22 2.76 -6.67 -5.13
C LEU A 22 2.09 -5.32 -5.38
N PHE A 23 0.95 -5.33 -6.03
CA PHE A 23 0.24 -4.15 -6.48
C PHE A 23 -1.25 -4.22 -6.08
N SER A 24 -1.83 -3.07 -5.72
CA SER A 24 -3.24 -2.97 -5.37
C SER A 24 -4.14 -3.11 -6.60
N MET A 25 -5.01 -4.13 -6.62
CA MET A 25 -6.03 -4.31 -7.66
C MET A 25 -7.17 -3.29 -7.57
N ASN A 26 -7.42 -2.76 -6.38
CA ASN A 26 -8.42 -1.73 -6.11
C ASN A 26 -7.76 -0.37 -5.87
N ILE A 27 -8.55 0.68 -6.06
CA ILE A 27 -8.22 2.04 -5.62
C ILE A 27 -8.98 2.28 -4.32
N HIS A 28 -8.28 2.65 -3.26
CA HIS A 28 -8.88 2.90 -1.94
C HIS A 28 -8.68 4.35 -1.51
N GLN A 29 -9.65 4.92 -0.79
CA GLN A 29 -9.53 6.29 -0.28
C GLN A 29 -8.77 6.30 1.03
N VAL A 30 -7.66 7.02 1.04
CA VAL A 30 -6.84 7.21 2.25
C VAL A 30 -6.94 8.65 2.72
N ALA A 31 -7.18 8.82 4.02
CA ALA A 31 -7.11 10.13 4.66
C ALA A 31 -5.68 10.34 5.15
N THR A 32 -5.00 11.36 4.62
CA THR A 32 -3.69 11.77 5.14
C THR A 32 -3.87 12.96 6.08
N PRO A 33 -3.03 13.16 7.11
CA PRO A 33 -3.19 14.26 8.06
C PRO A 33 -3.24 15.66 7.43
N GLU A 34 -2.62 15.82 6.25
CA GLU A 34 -2.51 17.09 5.54
C GLU A 34 -3.62 17.31 4.51
N LEU A 35 -4.33 16.26 4.08
CA LEU A 35 -5.24 16.31 2.94
C LEU A 35 -6.59 15.68 3.25
N THR A 36 -7.62 16.14 2.54
CA THR A 36 -8.89 15.41 2.43
C THR A 36 -8.65 14.00 1.89
N ALA A 37 -9.54 13.06 2.20
CA ALA A 37 -9.49 11.71 1.64
C ALA A 37 -9.26 11.74 0.12
N GLU A 38 -8.24 11.01 -0.33
CA GLU A 38 -7.84 10.93 -1.73
C GLU A 38 -7.71 9.46 -2.13
N ASP A 39 -8.05 9.18 -3.38
CA ASP A 39 -7.86 7.89 -4.01
C ASP A 39 -6.36 7.57 -4.07
N ALA A 40 -5.96 6.42 -3.55
CA ALA A 40 -4.59 5.95 -3.56
C ALA A 40 -4.46 4.58 -4.22
N ARG A 41 -3.28 4.31 -4.77
CA ARG A 41 -2.79 3.00 -5.20
C ARG A 41 -1.66 2.57 -4.28
N CYS A 42 -1.60 1.29 -3.95
CA CYS A 42 -0.59 0.74 -3.05
C CYS A 42 0.31 -0.27 -3.78
N TYR A 43 1.59 -0.25 -3.43
CA TYR A 43 2.60 -1.16 -3.97
C TYR A 43 3.50 -1.64 -2.84
N ILE A 44 3.80 -2.93 -2.80
CA ILE A 44 4.85 -3.50 -1.95
C ILE A 44 5.99 -3.93 -2.86
N ILE A 45 7.18 -3.40 -2.62
CA ILE A 45 8.34 -3.53 -3.50
C ILE A 45 9.47 -4.15 -2.71
N PHE A 46 9.94 -5.31 -3.18
CA PHE A 46 11.10 -5.99 -2.65
C PHE A 46 12.29 -5.73 -3.55
N VAL A 47 13.30 -5.06 -3.00
CA VAL A 47 14.56 -4.77 -3.68
C VAL A 47 15.64 -5.67 -3.12
N GLY A 48 16.39 -6.32 -4.00
CA GLY A 48 17.61 -7.04 -3.62
C GLY A 48 18.85 -6.17 -3.75
N GLU A 49 19.73 -6.28 -2.75
CA GLU A 49 21.05 -5.66 -2.71
C GLU A 49 22.09 -6.74 -2.37
N SER A 50 22.85 -7.19 -3.38
CA SER A 50 23.85 -8.26 -3.26
C SER A 50 23.30 -9.56 -2.64
N SER A 51 23.28 -9.67 -1.31
CA SER A 51 22.81 -10.83 -0.53
C SER A 51 21.65 -10.53 0.42
N SER A 52 21.22 -9.27 0.50
CA SER A 52 20.10 -8.83 1.35
C SER A 52 18.94 -8.32 0.51
N LEU A 53 17.78 -8.23 1.15
CA LEU A 53 16.54 -7.69 0.60
C LEU A 53 16.08 -6.52 1.47
N SER A 54 15.37 -5.59 0.85
CA SER A 54 14.67 -4.49 1.52
C SER A 54 13.25 -4.44 1.00
N ALA A 55 12.29 -4.23 1.92
CA ALA A 55 10.88 -4.12 1.61
C ALA A 55 10.41 -2.68 1.84
N HIS A 56 9.78 -2.12 0.82
CA HIS A 56 9.19 -0.78 0.88
C HIS A 56 7.74 -0.84 0.40
N ILE A 57 6.85 -0.20 1.12
CA ILE A 57 5.47 0.01 0.71
C ILE A 57 5.37 1.43 0.22
N GLY A 58 4.79 1.64 -0.96
CA GLY A 58 4.51 2.98 -1.46
C GLY A 58 3.05 3.18 -1.76
N LEU A 59 2.52 4.29 -1.28
CA LEU A 59 1.19 4.80 -1.60
C LEU A 59 1.35 5.93 -2.62
N TYR A 60 0.68 5.80 -3.76
CA TYR A 60 0.64 6.82 -4.80
C TYR A 60 -0.75 7.44 -4.87
N LEU A 61 -0.82 8.76 -4.75
CA LEU A 61 -2.03 9.56 -4.83
C LEU A 61 -2.08 10.24 -6.20
N PRO A 62 -2.86 9.73 -7.18
CA PRO A 62 -2.76 10.16 -8.57
C PRO A 62 -3.21 11.61 -8.80
N ARG A 63 -4.13 12.13 -7.99
CA ARG A 63 -4.68 13.47 -8.19
C ARG A 63 -3.70 14.55 -7.72
N SER A 64 -2.98 14.33 -6.63
CA SER A 64 -1.94 15.23 -6.12
C SER A 64 -0.53 14.87 -6.60
N ASP A 65 -0.36 13.74 -7.28
CA ASP A 65 0.93 13.18 -7.72
C ASP A 65 1.95 13.05 -6.56
N ARG A 66 1.43 12.78 -5.36
CA ARG A 66 2.21 12.57 -4.13
C ARG A 66 2.49 11.08 -3.93
N ARG A 67 3.64 10.81 -3.34
CA ARG A 67 4.09 9.47 -2.96
C ARG A 67 4.37 9.48 -1.47
N PHE A 68 3.87 8.46 -0.76
CA PHE A 68 4.25 8.19 0.63
C PHE A 68 4.92 6.83 0.67
N TYR A 69 5.93 6.69 1.50
CA TYR A 69 6.64 5.44 1.63
C TYR A 69 6.69 4.97 3.07
N TYR A 70 6.63 3.66 3.22
CA TYR A 70 6.86 2.95 4.47
C TYR A 70 7.99 1.96 4.25
N SER A 71 8.89 1.89 5.21
CA SER A 71 10.00 0.94 5.20
C SER A 71 9.80 -0.08 6.30
N SER A 72 10.16 -1.33 6.04
CA SER A 72 10.20 -2.35 7.09
C SER A 72 11.29 -2.02 8.11
N SER A 73 10.98 -2.17 9.39
CA SER A 73 11.93 -2.05 10.50
C SER A 73 13.10 -3.00 10.40
N ASN A 74 12.95 -4.09 9.64
CA ASN A 74 13.94 -5.14 9.47
C ASN A 74 14.81 -4.92 8.23
N ASN A 75 14.70 -3.79 7.53
CA ASN A 75 15.54 -3.50 6.38
C ASN A 75 16.99 -3.21 6.81
N PRO A 76 18.00 -3.79 6.13
CA PRO A 76 17.91 -4.89 5.17
C PRO A 76 17.78 -6.27 5.87
N PHE A 77 17.05 -7.21 5.27
CA PHE A 77 16.83 -8.57 5.79
C PHE A 77 17.34 -9.66 4.83
N SER A 78 17.41 -10.90 5.31
CA SER A 78 17.87 -12.06 4.53
C SER A 78 16.75 -12.68 3.68
N ALA A 79 17.10 -13.42 2.62
CA ALA A 79 16.12 -14.15 1.81
C ALA A 79 15.27 -15.15 2.62
N ALA A 80 15.79 -15.69 3.73
CA ALA A 80 15.04 -16.59 4.60
C ALA A 80 13.86 -15.89 5.32
N SER A 81 13.96 -14.59 5.54
CA SER A 81 12.93 -13.77 6.19
C SER A 81 11.91 -13.19 5.19
N LEU A 82 12.05 -13.49 3.89
CA LEU A 82 11.20 -12.89 2.85
C LEU A 82 9.71 -13.20 3.06
N ALA A 83 9.36 -14.46 3.31
CA ALA A 83 7.96 -14.85 3.48
C ALA A 83 7.30 -14.18 4.70
N GLU A 84 8.05 -14.01 5.79
CA GLU A 84 7.56 -13.33 6.99
C GLU A 84 7.33 -11.83 6.74
N VAL A 85 8.30 -11.15 6.11
CA VAL A 85 8.18 -9.71 5.79
C VAL A 85 7.10 -9.46 4.73
N GLU A 86 6.91 -10.40 3.80
CA GLU A 86 5.84 -10.34 2.81
C GLU A 86 4.46 -10.46 3.45
N GLU A 87 4.25 -11.44 4.32
CA GLU A 87 2.99 -11.60 5.05
C GLU A 87 2.69 -10.38 5.92
N GLU A 88 3.69 -9.86 6.64
CA GLU A 88 3.55 -8.64 7.43
C GLU A 88 3.17 -7.43 6.57
N GLY A 89 3.82 -7.27 5.41
CA GLY A 89 3.52 -6.18 4.48
C GLY A 89 2.12 -6.30 3.88
N ARG A 90 1.70 -7.52 3.52
CA ARG A 90 0.36 -7.80 3.00
C ARG A 90 -0.70 -7.50 4.06
N ALA A 91 -0.54 -8.00 5.28
CA ALA A 91 -1.46 -7.73 6.38
C ALA A 91 -1.59 -6.22 6.67
N PHE A 92 -0.46 -5.49 6.68
CA PHE A 92 -0.46 -4.03 6.87
C PHE A 92 -1.26 -3.29 5.80
N VAL A 93 -1.12 -3.70 4.54
CA VAL A 93 -1.80 -3.05 3.39
C VAL A 93 -3.27 -3.47 3.28
N GLU A 94 -3.60 -4.71 3.63
CA GLU A 94 -4.97 -5.21 3.69
C GLU A 94 -5.77 -4.55 4.82
N ASP A 95 -5.15 -4.27 5.97
CA ASP A 95 -5.76 -3.50 7.06
C ASP A 95 -6.11 -2.06 6.63
N MET A 96 -5.34 -1.51 5.68
CA MET A 96 -5.67 -0.24 5.02
C MET A 96 -6.76 -0.35 3.95
N GLY A 97 -7.28 -1.55 3.66
CA GLY A 97 -8.38 -1.77 2.71
C GLY A 97 -7.97 -2.07 1.27
N PHE A 98 -6.69 -2.32 1.01
CA PHE A 98 -6.19 -2.68 -0.33
C PHE A 98 -6.19 -4.19 -0.55
N LEU A 99 -6.48 -4.60 -1.78
CA LEU A 99 -6.36 -5.99 -2.24
C LEU A 99 -5.14 -6.10 -3.13
N LEU A 100 -4.19 -6.97 -2.76
CA LEU A 100 -2.91 -7.09 -3.45
C LEU A 100 -2.86 -8.30 -4.38
N ASP A 101 -2.31 -8.07 -5.58
CA ASP A 101 -1.93 -9.10 -6.54
C ASP A 101 -0.41 -9.06 -6.78
N GLU A 102 0.15 -10.20 -7.18
CA GLU A 102 1.58 -10.34 -7.45
C GLU A 102 1.89 -10.13 -8.93
N ILE A 103 2.93 -9.35 -9.21
CA ILE A 103 3.41 -9.16 -10.58
C ILE A 103 4.64 -10.04 -10.79
N PRO A 104 4.63 -10.98 -11.75
CA PRO A 104 5.69 -11.95 -11.94
C PRO A 104 6.90 -11.36 -12.68
N LEU A 105 7.49 -10.29 -12.15
CA LEU A 105 8.62 -9.55 -12.74
C LEU A 105 9.84 -10.43 -13.02
N ALA A 106 10.04 -11.49 -12.23
CA ALA A 106 11.15 -12.43 -12.42
C ALA A 106 11.04 -13.23 -13.73
N THR A 107 9.83 -13.37 -14.28
CA THR A 107 9.58 -14.10 -15.53
C THR A 107 9.56 -13.18 -16.76
N MET A 108 9.48 -11.87 -16.55
CA MET A 108 9.45 -10.88 -17.64
C MET A 108 10.84 -10.68 -18.23
N SER A 109 10.90 -10.38 -19.53
CA SER A 109 12.13 -9.87 -20.13
C SER A 109 12.50 -8.50 -19.56
N ALA A 110 13.77 -8.10 -19.71
CA ALA A 110 14.22 -6.80 -19.23
C ALA A 110 13.45 -5.64 -19.89
N ASP A 111 13.12 -5.76 -21.17
CA ASP A 111 12.37 -4.74 -21.93
C ASP A 111 10.91 -4.65 -21.48
N GLU A 112 10.23 -5.79 -21.28
CA GLU A 112 8.86 -5.82 -20.73
C GLU A 112 8.81 -5.25 -19.32
N ARG A 113 9.79 -5.59 -18.48
CA ARG A 113 9.90 -5.02 -17.13
C ARG A 113 10.10 -3.52 -17.17
N ASN A 114 10.99 -3.01 -18.03
CA ASN A 114 11.22 -1.57 -18.15
C ASN A 114 9.97 -0.85 -18.65
N ARG A 115 9.29 -1.41 -19.64
CA ARG A 115 8.02 -0.90 -20.14
C ARG A 115 6.94 -0.88 -19.05
N TRP A 116 6.82 -1.94 -18.27
CA TRP A 116 5.89 -2.00 -17.14
C TRP A 116 6.21 -0.90 -16.11
N ILE A 117 7.49 -0.69 -15.79
CA ILE A 117 7.93 0.40 -14.91
C ILE A 117 7.56 1.77 -15.50
N ASP A 118 7.75 1.99 -16.81
CA ASP A 118 7.41 3.24 -17.51
C ASP A 118 5.90 3.54 -17.51
N GLU A 119 5.07 2.50 -17.62
CA GLU A 119 3.60 2.61 -17.65
C GLU A 119 3.01 2.92 -16.27
N HIS A 120 3.78 2.79 -15.19
CA HIS A 120 3.31 3.03 -13.83
C HIS A 120 3.84 4.36 -13.28
N ASP A 121 2.93 5.34 -13.11
CA ASP A 121 3.21 6.70 -12.63
C ASP A 121 3.95 6.77 -11.28
N MET A 122 3.84 5.71 -10.47
CA MET A 122 4.58 5.61 -9.21
C MET A 122 6.10 5.66 -9.42
N PHE A 123 6.59 5.06 -10.51
CA PHE A 123 8.03 4.91 -10.79
C PHE A 123 8.55 5.89 -11.83
N THR A 124 7.65 6.60 -12.50
CA THR A 124 8.02 7.67 -13.41
C THR A 124 8.41 8.89 -12.59
N ARG A 125 9.70 9.23 -12.62
CA ARG A 125 10.15 10.55 -12.19
C ARG A 125 9.48 11.56 -13.10
N LYS A 126 8.44 12.24 -12.60
CA LYS A 126 7.94 13.43 -13.26
C LYS A 126 9.12 14.38 -13.34
N LYS A 127 9.63 14.57 -14.55
CA LYS A 127 10.68 15.54 -14.85
C LYS A 127 10.18 16.84 -14.23
N ALA A 128 10.78 17.24 -13.11
CA ALA A 128 10.35 18.41 -12.35
C ALA A 128 10.17 19.52 -13.38
N GLU A 129 8.91 19.92 -13.59
CA GLU A 129 8.57 20.92 -14.58
C GLU A 129 9.40 22.14 -14.18
N ALA A 130 10.36 22.51 -15.02
CA ALA A 130 11.33 23.55 -14.70
C ALA A 130 10.53 24.73 -14.16
N PRO A 131 10.88 25.25 -12.96
CA PRO A 131 10.03 26.19 -12.23
C PRO A 131 9.59 27.26 -13.22
N GLN A 132 8.28 27.26 -13.53
CA GLN A 132 7.76 28.19 -14.52
C GLN A 132 8.23 29.57 -14.08
N PRO A 133 8.97 30.31 -14.94
CA PRO A 133 9.55 31.58 -14.54
C PRO A 133 8.43 32.42 -14.00
N LYS A 134 8.46 32.63 -12.68
CA LYS A 134 7.45 33.35 -11.93
C LYS A 134 7.33 34.70 -12.63
N ALA A 135 6.28 34.87 -13.42
CA ALA A 135 6.08 36.09 -14.21
C ALA A 135 6.24 37.24 -13.23
N ALA A 136 7.19 38.14 -13.55
CA ALA A 136 7.48 39.29 -12.72
C ALA A 136 6.16 39.96 -12.33
N PRO A 137 5.97 40.31 -11.04
CA PRO A 137 4.71 40.86 -10.57
C PRO A 137 4.37 42.10 -11.41
N ALA A 138 3.35 41.98 -12.25
CA ALA A 138 2.78 43.14 -12.91
C ALA A 138 2.18 44.02 -11.81
N GLU A 139 2.79 45.17 -11.58
CA GLU A 139 2.28 46.25 -10.73
C GLU A 139 0.86 46.61 -11.17
N THR A 140 -0.12 45.94 -10.59
CA THR A 140 -1.53 46.24 -10.81
C THR A 140 -1.94 47.21 -9.71
N LYS A 141 -2.07 48.47 -10.12
CA LYS A 141 -2.59 49.58 -9.31
C LYS A 141 -3.84 49.15 -8.53
N SER A 142 -3.76 49.44 -7.24
CA SER A 142 -4.82 49.53 -6.26
C SER A 142 -6.14 50.09 -6.85
N ALA A 143 -7.19 49.28 -6.81
CA ALA A 143 -8.57 49.72 -6.97
C ALA A 143 -9.42 49.12 -5.83
N ALA A 144 -10.17 50.04 -5.21
CA ALA A 144 -10.91 49.94 -3.96
C ALA A 144 -11.74 48.66 -3.71
N ALA A 145 -11.74 48.26 -2.43
CA ALA A 145 -12.50 47.18 -1.83
C ALA A 145 -14.02 47.47 -1.75
N PRO A 146 -14.89 46.48 -2.00
CA PRO A 146 -16.23 46.43 -1.42
C PRO A 146 -16.20 45.71 -0.08
N LYS A 147 -16.71 46.41 0.94
CA LYS A 147 -17.00 45.94 2.29
C LYS A 147 -18.11 44.89 2.24
N GLN A 148 -17.77 43.61 2.45
CA GLN A 148 -18.78 42.55 2.66
C GLN A 148 -19.10 42.41 4.14
N GLU A 149 -20.40 42.43 4.40
CA GLU A 149 -21.08 42.34 5.68
C GLU A 149 -20.99 40.91 6.26
N PRO A 150 -20.80 40.74 7.57
CA PRO A 150 -20.73 39.43 8.20
C PRO A 150 -22.11 38.75 8.22
N ALA A 151 -22.26 37.68 7.45
CA ALA A 151 -23.43 36.80 7.51
C ALA A 151 -23.44 36.04 8.85
N ALA A 152 -24.43 36.37 9.67
CA ALA A 152 -24.69 35.77 10.96
C ALA A 152 -25.17 34.31 10.84
N GLY A 153 -24.64 33.46 11.72
CA GLY A 153 -25.39 32.36 12.35
C GLY A 153 -25.75 31.16 11.49
N GLN A 154 -24.77 30.31 11.15
CA GLN A 154 -25.07 28.88 11.02
C GLN A 154 -24.96 28.22 12.39
N GLN A 155 -26.12 28.09 13.03
CA GLN A 155 -26.32 27.39 14.28
C GLN A 155 -26.06 25.89 14.06
N TRP A 156 -25.00 25.38 14.67
CA TRP A 156 -24.62 23.97 14.61
C TRP A 156 -25.74 23.12 15.23
N GLN A 157 -26.46 22.34 14.40
CA GLN A 157 -27.36 21.30 14.91
C GLN A 157 -26.55 20.01 15.09
N PRO A 158 -26.49 19.43 16.31
CA PRO A 158 -25.86 18.14 16.49
C PRO A 158 -26.63 17.08 15.68
N PRO A 159 -25.94 16.16 14.99
CA PRO A 159 -26.59 15.08 14.28
C PRO A 159 -27.40 14.22 15.26
N ALA A 160 -28.65 13.92 14.88
CA ALA A 160 -29.52 13.04 15.65
C ALA A 160 -28.84 11.68 15.85
N PRO A 161 -28.97 11.05 17.03
CA PRO A 161 -28.43 9.72 17.28
C PRO A 161 -29.07 8.73 16.31
N VAL A 162 -28.28 8.24 15.37
CA VAL A 162 -28.68 7.15 14.47
C VAL A 162 -28.90 5.92 15.35
N ALA A 163 -30.15 5.47 15.44
CA ALA A 163 -30.52 4.28 16.18
C ALA A 163 -29.66 3.10 15.73
N ALA A 164 -29.01 2.45 16.69
CA ALA A 164 -28.17 1.29 16.41
C ALA A 164 -28.97 0.23 15.65
N PRO A 165 -28.46 -0.32 14.53
CA PRO A 165 -29.09 -1.44 13.86
C PRO A 165 -29.14 -2.60 14.86
N GLN A 166 -30.36 -3.04 15.19
CA GLN A 166 -30.60 -4.24 15.97
C GLN A 166 -29.93 -5.40 15.23
N ARG A 167 -28.77 -5.84 15.71
CA ARG A 167 -28.16 -7.10 15.28
C ARG A 167 -29.15 -8.20 15.60
N GLN A 168 -29.89 -8.65 14.59
CA GLN A 168 -30.57 -9.94 14.62
C GLN A 168 -29.48 -10.98 14.89
N GLN A 169 -29.47 -11.50 16.10
CA GLN A 169 -28.69 -12.65 16.52
C GLN A 169 -29.18 -13.85 15.70
N GLN A 170 -28.65 -14.02 14.48
CA GLN A 170 -28.75 -15.29 13.78
C GLN A 170 -27.85 -16.27 14.52
N ALA A 171 -28.50 -17.16 15.27
CA ALA A 171 -27.88 -18.31 15.89
C ALA A 171 -27.11 -19.12 14.84
N LEU A 172 -25.79 -19.22 15.02
CA LEU A 172 -24.94 -20.13 14.25
C LEU A 172 -25.39 -21.57 14.51
N PRO A 173 -25.63 -22.39 13.48
CA PRO A 173 -25.83 -23.82 13.66
C PRO A 173 -24.54 -24.45 14.20
N ALA A 174 -24.70 -25.33 15.19
CA ALA A 174 -23.64 -26.08 15.83
C ALA A 174 -22.73 -26.76 14.79
N ARG A 175 -21.44 -26.42 14.82
CA ARG A 175 -20.41 -27.01 13.97
C ARG A 175 -20.14 -28.44 14.46
N ASN A 176 -20.53 -29.40 13.63
CA ASN A 176 -20.41 -30.83 13.86
C ASN A 176 -18.92 -31.25 13.96
N GLU A 177 -18.52 -31.79 15.12
CA GLU A 177 -17.17 -32.27 15.43
C GLU A 177 -16.86 -33.64 14.81
N GLN A 178 -16.84 -33.74 13.48
CA GLN A 178 -16.49 -34.99 12.78
C GLN A 178 -15.43 -34.74 11.71
N SER A 179 -14.16 -34.54 12.10
CA SER A 179 -13.01 -34.67 11.16
C SER A 179 -11.64 -34.82 11.85
N GLN A 180 -11.54 -35.63 12.91
CA GLN A 180 -10.24 -35.95 13.55
C GLN A 180 -9.70 -37.36 13.26
N ALA A 181 -10.24 -38.10 12.28
CA ALA A 181 -9.90 -39.53 12.14
C ALA A 181 -8.94 -39.92 10.99
N VAL A 182 -8.47 -39.01 10.12
CA VAL A 182 -7.76 -39.44 8.89
C VAL A 182 -6.23 -39.27 8.93
N VAL A 183 -5.67 -38.44 9.82
CA VAL A 183 -4.22 -38.11 9.77
C VAL A 183 -3.32 -39.18 10.43
N SER A 184 -3.88 -40.18 11.11
CA SER A 184 -3.06 -41.21 11.79
C SER A 184 -2.55 -42.34 10.90
N ARG A 185 -2.98 -42.47 9.63
CA ARG A 185 -2.53 -43.58 8.78
C ARG A 185 -1.26 -43.32 7.98
N GLU A 186 -0.93 -42.06 7.65
CA GLU A 186 0.26 -41.77 6.84
C GLU A 186 1.57 -41.87 7.64
N LYS A 187 1.54 -41.57 8.95
CA LYS A 187 2.74 -41.68 9.79
C LYS A 187 3.16 -43.14 10.05
N GLU A 188 2.24 -44.11 9.97
CA GLU A 188 2.57 -45.53 10.19
C GLU A 188 3.18 -46.19 8.94
N ALA A 189 2.82 -45.73 7.74
CA ALA A 189 3.40 -46.25 6.50
C ALA A 189 4.88 -45.86 6.33
N LEU A 190 5.26 -44.66 6.76
CA LEU A 190 6.62 -44.16 6.63
C LEU A 190 7.59 -44.83 7.62
N ALA A 191 7.11 -45.22 8.80
CA ALA A 191 7.91 -45.96 9.79
C ALA A 191 8.23 -47.40 9.34
N ARG A 192 7.35 -48.07 8.58
CA ARG A 192 7.60 -49.43 8.07
C ARG A 192 8.63 -49.48 6.94
N LEU A 193 8.73 -48.40 6.14
CA LEU A 193 9.68 -48.36 5.02
C LEU A 193 11.14 -48.21 5.49
N LEU A 194 11.37 -47.55 6.63
CA LEU A 194 12.70 -47.33 7.19
C LEU A 194 13.25 -48.52 7.99
N ALA A 195 12.40 -49.46 8.41
CA ALA A 195 12.83 -50.66 9.15
C ALA A 195 13.23 -51.85 8.25
N SER A 196 13.23 -51.67 6.91
CA SER A 196 13.55 -52.72 5.93
C SER A 196 14.94 -52.57 5.29
N PHE A 197 15.77 -51.66 5.82
CA PHE A 197 17.19 -51.47 5.46
C PHE A 197 18.07 -51.74 6.68
#